data_AF-A0A7C8EBU3-F1
#
_entry.id   AF-A0A7C8EBU3-F1
#
_cell.length_a   1.000
_cell.length_b   1.000
_cell.length_c   1.000
_cell.angle_alpha   90.00
_cell.angle_beta   90.00
_cell.angle_gamma   90.00
#
_symmetry.space_group_name_H-M   'P 1'
#
loop_
_entity.id
_entity.type
_entity.pdbx_description
1 polymer ?
#
loop_
_entity_poly.entity_id
_entity_poly.type
_entity_poly.pdbx_seq_one_letter_code
_entity_poly.pdbx_strand_id
1 'polypeptide(L)' 'MTQQKLQDEILRQMIPQQKLDLAMRLYYSARELKSAWLHQLHGDWSDQQITRTQNYLCNLTG' A
#
# COMPACT_ATOMS: atom_id res chain seq x y z
N MET A 1 -4.86 26.95 7.79
CA MET A 1 -5.47 25.62 8.03
C MET A 1 -4.36 24.59 8.05
N THR A 2 -4.32 23.70 9.05
CA THR A 2 -3.37 22.59 9.10
C THR A 2 -3.71 21.54 8.03
N GLN A 3 -2.71 20.98 7.34
CA GLN A 3 -2.91 20.02 6.24
C GLN A 3 -3.81 18.84 6.62
N GLN A 4 -3.77 18.39 7.88
CA GLN A 4 -4.63 17.33 8.41
C GLN A 4 -6.13 17.63 8.24
N LYS A 5 -6.57 18.84 8.61
CA LYS A 5 -8.00 19.20 8.61
C LYS A 5 -8.59 19.23 7.20
N LEU A 6 -7.79 19.63 6.22
CA LEU A 6 -8.18 19.65 4.81
C LEU A 6 -8.35 18.22 4.26
N GLN A 7 -7.45 17.30 4.63
CA GLN A 7 -7.54 15.89 4.20
C GLN A 7 -8.79 15.21 4.77
N ASP A 8 -9.09 15.45 6.05
CA ASP A 8 -10.27 14.89 6.70
C ASP A 8 -11.57 15.35 6.01
N GLU A 9 -11.64 16.61 5.62
CA GLU A 9 -12.82 17.17 4.95
C GLU A 9 -12.99 16.62 3.53
N ILE A 10 -11.89 16.47 2.78
CA ILE A 10 -11.90 15.82 1.47
C ILE A 10 -12.39 14.37 1.59
N LEU A 11 -11.88 13.60 2.56
CA LEU A 11 -12.30 12.22 2.80
C LEU A 11 -13.76 12.14 3.24
N ARG A 12 -14.29 13.11 3.99
CA ARG A 12 -15.70 13.16 4.37
C ARG A 12 -16.63 13.40 3.19
N GLN A 13 -16.19 14.19 2.21
CA GLN A 13 -16.98 14.52 1.01
C GLN A 13 -16.95 13.45 -0.08
N MET A 14 -16.01 12.50 -0.03
CA MET A 14 -15.93 11.39 -1.00
C MET A 14 -17.13 10.44 -0.91
N ILE A 15 -17.65 10.02 -2.07
CA ILE A 15 -18.64 8.95 -2.15
C ILE A 15 -17.99 7.59 -1.83
N PRO A 16 -18.76 6.57 -1.39
CA PRO A 16 -18.20 5.27 -1.00
C PRO A 16 -17.30 4.63 -2.06
N GLN A 17 -17.65 4.74 -3.35
CA GLN A 17 -16.84 4.21 -4.44
C GLN A 17 -15.46 4.88 -4.52
N GLN A 18 -15.40 6.21 -4.39
CA GLN A 18 -14.13 6.94 -4.39
C GLN A 18 -13.25 6.58 -3.19
N LYS A 19 -13.86 6.33 -2.03
CA LYS A 19 -13.14 5.85 -0.84
C LYS A 19 -12.52 4.48 -1.07
N LEU A 20 -13.28 3.57 -1.69
CA LEU A 20 -12.78 2.24 -2.03
C LEU A 20 -11.63 2.32 -3.02
N ASP A 21 -11.78 3.09 -4.09
CA ASP A 21 -10.73 3.29 -5.10
C ASP A 21 -9.46 3.88 -4.48
N LEU A 22 -9.60 4.85 -3.58
CA LEU A 22 -8.47 5.45 -2.86
C LEU A 22 -7.79 4.43 -1.94
N ALA A 23 -8.56 3.64 -1.19
CA ALA A 23 -8.03 2.61 -0.31
C ALA A 23 -7.29 1.51 -1.10
N MET A 24 -7.81 1.10 -2.25
CA MET A 24 -7.15 0.14 -3.14
C MET A 24 -5.84 0.71 -3.68
N ARG A 25 -5.83 1.96 -4.14
CA ARG A 25 -4.60 2.62 -4.60
C ARG A 25 -3.55 2.66 -3.50
N LEU A 26 -3.95 3.04 -2.29
CA LEU A 26 -3.06 3.05 -1.13
C LEU A 26 -2.49 1.65 -0.84
N TYR A 27 -3.35 0.62 -0.85
CA TYR A 27 -2.93 -0.77 -0.67
C TYR A 27 -1.87 -1.19 -1.69
N TYR A 28 -2.09 -0.93 -2.98
CA TYR A 28 -1.14 -1.30 -4.03
C TYR A 28 0.17 -0.50 -3.92
N SER A 29 0.11 0.81 -3.65
CA SER A 29 1.32 1.62 -3.47
C SER A 29 2.16 1.17 -2.27
N ALA A 30 1.52 0.82 -1.15
CA ALA A 30 2.21 0.25 0.00
C ALA A 30 2.84 -1.11 -0.33
N ARG A 31 2.13 -1.94 -1.10
CA ARG A 31 2.62 -3.23 -1.58
C ARG A 31 3.87 -3.06 -2.46
N GLU A 32 3.86 -2.11 -3.40
CA GLU A 32 5.02 -1.80 -4.25
C GLU A 32 6.22 -1.31 -3.43
N LEU A 33 6.00 -0.41 -2.48
CA LEU A 33 7.06 0.07 -1.58
C LEU A 33 7.72 -1.09 -0.80
N LYS A 34 6.90 -2.03 -0.31
CA LYS A 34 7.37 -3.24 0.38
C LYS A 34 8.19 -4.14 -0.56
N SER A 35 7.79 -4.25 -1.82
CA SER A 35 8.55 -4.97 -2.84
C SER A 35 9.92 -4.33 -3.06
N ALA A 36 9.96 -3.01 -3.26
CA ALA A 36 11.20 -2.27 -3.46
C ALA A 36 12.16 -2.42 -2.27
N TRP A 37 11.63 -2.38 -1.05
CA TRP A 37 12.41 -2.64 0.16
C TRP A 37 12.96 -4.08 0.21
N LEU A 38 12.17 -5.08 -0.17
CA LEU A 38 12.63 -6.47 -0.24
C LEU A 38 13.71 -6.66 -1.31
N HIS A 39 13.59 -6.02 -2.47
CA HIS A 39 14.64 -5.99 -3.50
C HIS A 39 15.93 -5.35 -2.97
N GLN A 40 15.82 -4.27 -2.20
CA GLN A 40 16.99 -3.60 -1.60
C GLN A 40 17.68 -4.49 -0.55
N LEU A 41 16.90 -5.19 0.27
CA LEU A 41 17.44 -6.07 1.31
C LEU A 41 18.03 -7.37 0.75
N HIS A 42 17.43 -7.89 -0.33
CA HIS A 42 17.80 -9.15 -0.95
C HIS A 42 17.95 -8.99 -2.47
N GLY A 43 19.06 -8.38 -2.89
CA GLY A 43 19.38 -8.17 -4.31
C GLY A 43 19.55 -9.46 -5.12
N ASP A 44 19.79 -10.59 -4.44
CA ASP A 44 20.02 -11.91 -5.06
C ASP A 44 18.73 -12.72 -5.26
N TRP A 45 17.59 -12.22 -4.78
CA TRP A 45 16.32 -12.94 -4.87
C TRP A 45 15.65 -12.74 -6.22
N SER A 46 15.08 -13.82 -6.74
CA SER A 46 14.25 -13.74 -7.94
C SER A 46 12.90 -13.08 -7.65
N ASP A 47 12.29 -12.48 -8.66
CA ASP A 47 10.96 -11.84 -8.55
C ASP A 47 9.90 -12.78 -7.97
N GLN A 48 10.02 -14.08 -8.24
CA GLN A 48 9.13 -15.11 -7.72
C GLN A 48 9.28 -15.30 -6.20
N GLN A 49 10.51 -15.21 -5.67
CA GLN A 49 10.77 -15.28 -4.23
C GLN A 49 10.27 -14.02 -3.52
N ILE A 50 10.45 -12.85 -4.13
CA ILE A 50 9.97 -11.59 -3.58
C ILE A 50 8.44 -11.56 -3.56
N THR A 51 7.79 -11.95 -4.64
CA THR A 51 6.32 -12.04 -4.72
C THR A 51 5.76 -13.00 -3.67
N ARG A 52 6.39 -14.17 -3.52
CA ARG A 52 5.98 -15.18 -2.53
C ARG A 52 6.10 -14.64 -1.11
N THR A 53 7.23 -14.03 -0.76
CA THR A 53 7.46 -13.43 0.56
C THR A 53 6.52 -12.24 0.81
N GLN A 54 6.31 -11.38 -0.18
CA GLN A 54 5.37 -10.27 -0.11
C GLN A 54 3.94 -10.77 0.21
N ASN A 55 3.48 -11.83 -0.47
CA ASN A 55 2.17 -12.43 -0.21
C ASN A 55 2.09 -13.03 1.21
N TYR A 56 3.12 -13.75 1.67
CA TYR A 56 3.16 -14.28 3.03
C TYR A 56 3.10 -13.15 4.08
N LEU A 57 3.85 -12.07 3.86
CA LEU A 57 3.88 -10.94 4.78
C LEU A 57 2.58 -10.11 4.76
N CYS A 58 1.78 -10.16 3.69
CA CYS A 58 0.47 -9.50 3.66
C CYS A 58 -0.62 -10.32 4.37
N ASN A 59 -0.51 -11.66 4.37
CA ASN A 59 -1.46 -12.54 5.06
C ASN A 59 -1.27 -12.58 6.59
N LEU A 60 -0.13 -12.12 7.10
CA LEU A 60 0.16 -12.06 8.55
C LEU A 60 -0.25 -10.72 9.19
N THR A 61 -0.62 -9.73 8.38
CA THR A 61 -0.99 -8.37 8.82
C THR A 61 -2.47 -8.05 8.60
N GLY A 62 -3.29 -9.05 8.24
CA GLY A 62 -4.73 -8.93 7.97
C GLY A 62 -5.58 -9.52 9.08
#